data_AF-A0A6V7L0S9-F1
#
_entry.id   AF-A0A6V7L0S9-F1
#
_cell.length_a   1.000
_cell.length_b   1.000
_cell.length_c   1.000
_cell.angle_alpha   90.00
_cell.angle_beta   90.00
_cell.angle_gamma   90.00
#
_symmetry.space_group_name_H-M   'P 1'
#
loop_
_entity.id
_entity.type
_entity.pdbx_description
1 polymer ?
#
loop_
_entity_poly.entity_id
_entity_poly.type
_entity_poly.pdbx_seq_one_letter_code
_entity_poly.pdbx_strand_id
1 'polypeptide(L)'
;AVYIGSLNPDHLPMAKLMLENGKHVLCEKPLTLNLKQSTELINFAKEKGLFLMEAIWSRCFPLYAKVKREIESGAIGEVKQVIASFGFRMPHIERL
;
A
#
# COMPACT_ATOMS: atom_id res chain seq x y z
N ALA A 1 -14.11 7.99 8.76
CA ALA A 1 -12.83 7.61 8.12
C ALA A 1 -12.18 8.87 7.53
N VAL A 2 -10.88 8.85 7.26
CA VAL A 2 -10.13 9.95 6.64
C VAL A 2 -9.18 9.43 5.56
N TYR A 3 -8.90 10.28 4.57
CA TYR A 3 -7.87 10.07 3.56
C TYR A 3 -6.69 11.01 3.84
N ILE A 4 -5.46 10.48 3.87
CA ILE A 4 -4.25 11.27 4.07
C ILE A 4 -3.45 11.27 2.78
N GLY A 5 -3.41 12.42 2.10
CA GLY A 5 -2.64 12.66 0.88
C GLY A 5 -1.60 13.76 1.03
N SER A 6 -1.05 13.92 2.24
CA SER A 6 -0.03 14.92 2.56
C SER A 6 1.36 14.51 2.05
N LEU A 7 2.40 15.27 2.41
CA LEU A 7 3.78 14.87 2.12
C LEU A 7 4.17 13.64 2.95
N ASN A 8 5.05 12.81 2.37
CA ASN A 8 5.48 11.53 2.97
C ASN A 8 5.95 11.64 4.44
N PRO A 9 6.72 12.67 4.86
CA PRO A 9 7.15 12.80 6.25
C PRO A 9 5.99 12.97 7.24
N ASP A 10 4.84 13.47 6.78
CA ASP A 10 3.69 13.78 7.61
C ASP A 10 2.70 12.61 7.75
N HIS A 11 2.88 11.53 6.97
CA HIS A 11 1.98 10.38 6.98
C HIS A 11 1.85 9.75 8.38
N LEU A 12 2.97 9.47 9.06
CA LEU A 12 2.96 8.87 10.40
C LEU A 12 2.26 9.75 11.45
N PRO A 13 2.70 11.01 11.70
CA PRO A 13 2.09 11.83 12.74
C PRO A 13 0.60 12.10 12.48
N MET A 14 0.19 12.32 11.22
CA MET A 14 -1.22 12.51 10.90
C MET A 14 -2.04 11.23 11.03
N ALA A 15 -1.53 10.09 10.56
CA ALA A 15 -2.27 8.83 10.68
C ALA A 15 -2.45 8.43 12.16
N LYS A 16 -1.43 8.60 13.00
CA LYS A 16 -1.56 8.38 14.45
C LYS A 16 -2.58 9.33 15.08
N LEU A 17 -2.54 10.62 14.76
CA LEU A 17 -3.52 11.60 15.26
C LEU A 17 -4.97 11.20 14.91
N MET A 18 -5.19 10.76 13.67
CA MET A 18 -6.53 10.38 13.20
C MET A 18 -7.02 9.07 13.84
N LEU A 19 -6.13 8.08 13.97
CA LEU A 19 -6.42 6.82 14.66
C LEU A 19 -6.68 7.05 16.16
N GLU A 20 -5.93 7.94 16.81
CA GLU A 20 -6.13 8.32 18.21
C GLU A 20 -7.51 8.92 18.44
N ASN A 21 -8.04 9.65 17.45
CA ASN A 21 -9.38 10.22 17.44
C ASN A 21 -10.46 9.28 16.86
N GLY A 22 -10.20 7.97 16.85
CA GLY A 22 -11.21 6.97 16.48
C GLY A 22 -11.53 6.91 14.98
N LYS A 23 -10.69 7.47 14.10
CA LYS A 23 -10.95 7.48 12.65
C LYS A 23 -10.19 6.36 11.97
N HIS A 24 -10.90 5.57 11.15
CA HIS A 24 -10.25 4.72 10.15
C HIS A 24 -9.45 5.56 9.15
N VAL A 25 -8.29 5.07 8.72
CA VAL A 25 -7.33 5.80 7.88
C VAL A 25 -7.06 5.05 6.57
N LEU A 26 -7.17 5.76 5.45
CA LEU A 26 -6.57 5.39 4.17
C LEU A 26 -5.47 6.41 3.85
N CYS A 27 -4.21 5.98 3.75
CA CYS A 27 -3.06 6.89 3.65
C CYS A 27 -2.29 6.65 2.36
N GLU A 28 -1.95 7.71 1.62
CA GLU A 28 -1.17 7.64 0.38
C GLU A 28 0.15 6.89 0.51
N LYS A 29 0.63 6.38 -0.63
CA LYS A 29 1.94 5.73 -0.70
C LYS A 29 3.08 6.75 -0.76
N PRO A 30 4.24 6.47 -0.15
CA PRO A 30 4.51 5.35 0.75
C PRO A 30 3.84 5.58 2.12
N LEU A 31 3.28 4.53 2.73
CA LEU A 31 2.55 4.61 4.00
C LEU A 31 3.34 5.31 5.11
N THR A 32 4.64 5.01 5.21
CA THR A 32 5.60 5.71 6.07
C THR A 32 6.99 5.67 5.43
N LEU A 33 7.99 6.31 6.05
CA LEU A 33 9.33 6.42 5.48
C LEU A 33 10.20 5.16 5.69
N ASN A 34 9.84 4.28 6.62
CA ASN A 34 10.62 3.08 6.91
C ASN A 34 9.82 1.99 7.64
N LEU A 35 10.42 0.79 7.73
CA LEU A 35 9.80 -0.38 8.36
C LEU A 35 9.37 -0.13 9.81
N LYS A 36 10.20 0.56 10.61
CA LYS A 36 9.91 0.84 12.02
C LYS A 36 8.64 1.67 12.15
N GLN A 37 8.53 2.75 11.39
CA GLN A 37 7.35 3.63 11.37
C GLN A 37 6.09 2.89 10.90
N SER A 38 6.18 2.09 9.83
CA SER A 38 5.03 1.31 9.35
C SER A 38 4.57 0.30 10.41
N THR A 39 5.51 -0.36 11.08
CA THR A 39 5.19 -1.35 12.12
C THR A 39 4.50 -0.69 13.31
N GLU A 40 5.02 0.46 13.76
CA GLU A 40 4.41 1.27 14.81
C GLU A 40 2.97 1.66 14.47
N LEU A 41 2.74 2.19 13.27
CA LEU A 41 1.42 2.65 12.85
C LEU A 41 0.40 1.50 12.71
N ILE A 42 0.83 0.36 12.17
CA ILE A 42 -0.01 -0.85 12.03
C ILE A 42 -0.41 -1.39 13.40
N ASN A 43 0.54 -1.48 14.33
CA ASN A 43 0.24 -1.96 15.69
C ASN A 43 -0.71 -0.99 16.40
N PHE A 44 -0.48 0.31 16.28
CA PHE A 44 -1.37 1.33 16.85
C PHE A 44 -2.79 1.23 16.30
N ALA A 45 -2.96 1.04 14.99
CA ALA A 45 -4.28 0.84 14.39
C ALA A 45 -4.98 -0.42 14.91
N LYS A 46 -4.25 -1.53 15.07
CA LYS A 46 -4.75 -2.79 15.64
C LYS A 46 -5.17 -2.62 17.10
N GLU A 47 -4.35 -1.96 17.92
CA GLU A 47 -4.66 -1.65 19.33
C GLU A 47 -5.95 -0.83 19.47
N LYS A 48 -6.16 0.13 18.55
CA LYS A 48 -7.39 0.94 18.51
C LYS A 48 -8.59 0.21 17.89
N GLY A 49 -8.39 -0.97 17.30
CA GLY A 49 -9.43 -1.69 16.56
C GLY A 49 -9.91 -0.95 15.32
N LEU A 50 -9.06 -0.14 14.70
CA LEU A 50 -9.40 0.70 13.55
C LEU A 50 -8.76 0.18 12.27
N PHE A 51 -9.50 0.28 11.16
CA PHE A 51 -8.97 0.06 9.82
C PHE A 51 -7.86 1.07 9.47
N LEU A 52 -6.76 0.53 8.94
CA LEU A 52 -5.65 1.26 8.34
C LEU A 52 -5.24 0.55 7.05
N MET A 53 -5.06 1.30 5.97
CA MET A 53 -4.53 0.77 4.72
C MET A 53 -3.69 1.83 3.98
N GLU A 54 -2.62 1.38 3.32
CA GLU A 54 -1.92 2.17 2.32
C GLU A 54 -2.75 2.28 1.03
N ALA A 55 -2.83 3.45 0.43
CA ALA A 55 -3.68 3.75 -0.72
C ALA A 55 -3.10 3.23 -2.05
N ILE A 56 -2.76 1.93 -2.11
CA ILE A 56 -2.39 1.24 -3.35
C ILE A 56 -3.68 0.89 -4.12
N TRP A 57 -4.29 1.90 -4.74
CA TRP A 57 -5.57 1.79 -5.44
C TRP A 57 -5.58 0.73 -6.56
N SER A 58 -4.43 0.52 -7.21
CA SER A 58 -4.28 -0.50 -8.25
C SER A 58 -4.60 -1.90 -7.74
N ARG A 59 -4.38 -2.19 -6.45
CA ARG A 59 -4.70 -3.49 -5.83
C ARG A 59 -6.19 -3.84 -5.92
N CYS A 60 -7.05 -2.83 -6.07
CA CYS A 60 -8.50 -2.97 -6.19
C CYS A 60 -8.99 -3.11 -7.64
N PHE A 61 -8.11 -3.14 -8.64
CA PHE A 61 -8.52 -3.37 -10.02
C PHE A 61 -9.07 -4.79 -10.24
N PRO A 62 -10.08 -4.98 -11.12
CA PRO A 62 -10.61 -6.31 -11.46
C PRO A 62 -9.55 -7.29 -11.96
N LEU A 63 -8.47 -6.77 -12.57
CA LEU A 63 -7.34 -7.57 -13.04
C LEU A 63 -6.71 -8.41 -11.91
N TYR A 64 -6.54 -7.85 -10.72
CA TYR A 64 -5.95 -8.60 -9.60
C TYR A 64 -6.84 -9.77 -9.17
N ALA A 65 -8.16 -9.58 -9.18
CA ALA A 65 -9.11 -10.65 -8.89
C ALA A 65 -9.08 -11.73 -9.98
N LYS A 66 -8.97 -11.33 -11.25
CA LYS A 66 -8.83 -12.28 -12.37
C LYS A 66 -7.54 -13.09 -12.25
N VAL A 67 -6.39 -12.44 -12.09
CA VAL A 67 -5.09 -13.11 -11.94
C VAL A 67 -5.13 -14.10 -10.76
N LYS A 68 -5.69 -13.69 -9.62
CA LYS A 68 -5.86 -14.57 -8.47
C LYS A 68 -6.69 -15.82 -8.82
N ARG A 69 -7.83 -15.66 -9.51
CA ARG A 69 -8.68 -16.78 -9.94
C ARG A 69 -7.95 -17.74 -10.90
N GLU A 70 -7.21 -17.23 -11.87
CA GLU A 70 -6.45 -18.07 -12.81
C GLU A 70 -5.41 -18.92 -12.05
N ILE A 71 -4.69 -18.31 -11.09
CA ILE A 71 -3.72 -19.02 -10.24
C ILE A 71 -4.43 -20.08 -9.38
N GLU A 72 -5.50 -19.71 -8.68
CA GLU A 72 -6.23 -20.62 -7.76
C GLU A 72 -6.92 -21.77 -8.50
N SER A 73 -7.35 -21.55 -9.75
CA SER A 73 -7.96 -22.59 -10.57
C SER A 73 -6.98 -23.66 -11.07
N GLY A 74 -5.67 -23.41 -10.94
CA GLY A 74 -4.63 -24.28 -11.49
C GLY A 74 -4.44 -24.17 -13.01
N ALA A 75 -5.06 -23.18 -13.67
CA ALA A 75 -5.03 -23.03 -15.13
C ALA A 75 -3.61 -22.89 -15.72
N ILE A 76 -2.65 -22.41 -14.92
CA ILE A 76 -1.24 -22.24 -15.31
C ILE A 76 -0.30 -23.28 -14.68
N GLY A 77 -0.85 -24.28 -13.98
CA GLY A 77 -0.07 -25.24 -13.19
C GLY A 77 0.58 -24.62 -11.94
N GLU A 78 1.66 -25.23 -11.46
CA GLU A 78 2.41 -24.72 -10.32
C GLU A 78 3.24 -23.49 -10.71
N VAL A 79 3.04 -22.37 -10.00
CA VAL A 79 3.80 -21.13 -10.23
C VAL A 79 5.27 -21.33 -9.84
N LYS A 80 6.18 -21.28 -10.82
CA LYS A 80 7.63 -21.40 -10.60
C LYS A 80 8.38 -20.07 -10.54
N GLN A 81 7.88 -19.05 -11.24
CA GLN A 81 8.56 -17.76 -11.36
C GLN A 81 7.55 -16.62 -11.50
N VAL A 82 7.85 -15.48 -10.89
CA VAL A 82 7.15 -14.22 -11.11
C VAL A 82 8.18 -13.18 -11.54
N ILE A 83 7.94 -12.57 -12.71
CA ILE A 83 8.75 -11.45 -13.22
C ILE A 83 7.86 -10.21 -13.16
N ALA A 84 8.30 -9.21 -12.40
CA ALA A 84 7.62 -7.92 -12.30
C ALA A 84 8.60 -6.81 -12.66
N SER A 85 8.18 -5.91 -13.54
CA SER A 85 8.95 -4.73 -13.91
C SER A 85 8.09 -3.50 -13.65
N PHE A 86 8.66 -2.53 -12.93
CA PHE A 86 8.00 -1.26 -12.64
C PHE A 86 8.90 -0.12 -13.12
N GLY A 87 8.50 0.52 -14.21
CA GLY A 87 9.25 1.59 -14.83
C GLY A 87 8.88 1.77 -16.29
N PHE A 88 9.37 2.84 -16.89
CA PHE A 88 9.20 3.15 -18.31
C PHE A 88 10.53 3.59 -18.89
N ARG A 89 10.72 3.39 -20.19
CA ARG A 89 11.95 3.79 -20.88
C ARG A 89 11.97 5.32 -20.98
N MET A 90 13.01 5.96 -20.43
CA MET A 90 13.20 7.41 -20.45
C MET A 90 14.46 7.79 -21.24
N PRO A 91 14.52 7.54 -22.56
CA PRO A 91 15.75 7.69 -23.34
C PRO A 91 16.23 9.15 -23.47
N HIS A 92 15.34 10.11 -23.25
CA HIS A 92 15.63 11.55 -23.40
C HIS A 92 15.93 12.27 -22.08
N ILE A 93 15.91 11.56 -20.95
CA ILE A 93 16.29 12.14 -19.66
C ILE A 93 17.70 11.67 -19.35
N GLU A 94 18.64 12.63 -19.34
CA GLU A 94 20.01 12.39 -18.93
C GLU A 94 20.02 11.92 -17.46
N ARG A 95 20.73 10.82 -17.17
CA ARG A 95 20.84 10.34 -15.79
C ARG A 95 21.79 11.26 -15.04
N LEU A 96 21.30 11.85 -13.94
CA LEU A 96 22.14 12.54 -12.94
C LEU A 96 23.10 11.57 -12.26
#